data_AF-A0A969FT91-F1
#
_entry.id   AF-A0A969FT91-F1
#
_cell.length_a   1.000
_cell.length_b   1.000
_cell.length_c   1.000
_cell.angle_alpha   90.00
_cell.angle_beta   90.00
_cell.angle_gamma   90.00
#
_symmetry.space_group_name_H-M   'P 1'
#
loop_
_entity.id
_entity.type
_entity.pdbx_description
1 polymer ?
#
loop_
_entity_poly.entity_id
_entity_poly.type
_entity_poly.pdbx_seq_one_letter_code
_entity_poly.pdbx_strand_id
1 'polypeptide(L)'
;MTAHAMQGDRQMCLVAGMDDYVSKPVQVSELVEALRRASNQKDVIPSMRKEQLMQLEGQGKGTPIDYEVLDLLQMTLGDDEPEILCELIETYLEDTPRLLAELRQSIAQNSADRLTRTAHSLKSSSAQLGALNLSTICQDLETRGRGGSLEGAAERIAQIEEEYQRVEQALSKVAREKR
;
A
#
# COMPACT_ATOMS: atom_id res chain seq x y z
N MET A 1 20.87 -9.36 -22.28
CA MET A 1 21.73 -10.55 -22.04
C MET A 1 22.16 -10.55 -20.58
N THR A 2 22.06 -11.73 -19.99
CA THR A 2 22.42 -12.19 -18.64
C THR A 2 23.87 -11.90 -18.23
N ALA A 3 24.14 -11.64 -16.94
CA ALA A 3 24.67 -12.64 -15.97
C ALA A 3 25.47 -12.02 -14.78
N HIS A 4 25.22 -12.56 -13.59
CA HIS A 4 26.12 -12.70 -12.42
C HIS A 4 26.65 -11.48 -11.65
N ALA A 5 26.01 -11.19 -10.51
CA ALA A 5 26.67 -10.72 -9.28
C ALA A 5 26.25 -11.70 -8.16
N MET A 6 26.89 -12.87 -8.11
CA MET A 6 28.07 -13.19 -7.28
C MET A 6 27.77 -13.16 -5.78
N GLN A 7 27.68 -14.38 -5.27
CA GLN A 7 27.48 -14.90 -3.93
C GLN A 7 28.55 -14.45 -2.90
N GLY A 8 29.27 -13.35 -3.15
CA GLY A 8 30.40 -12.84 -2.35
C GLY A 8 30.07 -11.69 -1.40
N ASP A 9 29.05 -10.88 -1.70
CA ASP A 9 28.75 -9.66 -0.91
C ASP A 9 28.22 -9.97 0.49
N ARG A 10 27.43 -11.05 0.63
CA ARG A 10 26.90 -11.51 1.92
C ARG A 10 28.01 -11.85 2.92
N GLN A 11 29.12 -12.42 2.44
CA GLN A 11 30.23 -12.81 3.30
C GLN A 11 31.04 -11.57 3.76
N MET A 12 31.13 -10.53 2.93
CA MET A 12 31.79 -9.27 3.32
C MET A 12 30.99 -8.48 4.35
N CYS A 13 29.66 -8.47 4.26
CA CYS A 13 28.81 -7.76 5.25
C CYS A 13 28.85 -8.40 6.65
N LEU A 14 28.93 -9.73 6.75
CA LEU A 14 28.99 -10.44 8.04
C LEU A 14 30.35 -10.28 8.74
N VAL A 15 31.45 -10.18 7.99
CA VAL A 15 32.80 -9.99 8.55
C VAL A 15 33.01 -8.56 9.09
N ALA A 16 32.26 -7.58 8.58
CA ALA A 16 32.27 -6.20 9.05
C ALA A 16 31.48 -5.97 10.37
N GLY A 17 30.90 -7.03 10.94
CA GLY A 17 30.13 -6.96 12.20
C GLY A 17 28.67 -6.53 12.03
N MET A 18 28.09 -6.69 10.82
CA MET A 18 26.67 -6.48 10.60
C MET A 18 25.87 -7.75 10.92
N ASP A 19 24.72 -7.61 11.57
CA ASP A 19 23.88 -8.74 12.00
C ASP A 19 23.13 -9.45 10.85
N ASP A 20 22.85 -8.78 9.72
CA ASP A 20 22.22 -9.41 8.55
C ASP A 20 22.36 -8.61 7.24
N TYR A 21 21.99 -9.23 6.11
CA TYR A 21 22.03 -8.65 4.76
C TYR A 21 20.73 -8.92 4.00
N VAL A 22 20.08 -7.88 3.48
CA VAL A 22 18.91 -7.99 2.59
C VAL A 22 19.22 -7.29 1.25
N SER A 23 19.17 -8.04 0.15
CA SER A 23 19.34 -7.52 -1.20
C SER A 23 18.01 -7.05 -1.81
N LYS A 24 18.08 -6.12 -2.77
CA LYS A 24 16.92 -5.62 -3.51
C LYS A 24 16.30 -6.69 -4.45
N PRO A 25 14.98 -6.61 -4.72
CA PRO A 25 14.01 -5.70 -4.11
C PRO A 25 13.59 -6.22 -2.73
N VAL A 26 13.59 -5.32 -1.74
CA VAL A 26 13.33 -5.64 -0.33
C VAL A 26 11.91 -6.16 -0.16
N GLN A 27 11.76 -7.42 0.20
CA GLN A 27 10.46 -7.99 0.58
C GLN A 27 10.13 -7.54 2.01
N VAL A 28 9.02 -6.82 2.19
CA VAL A 28 8.60 -6.27 3.49
C VAL A 28 8.48 -7.38 4.55
N SER A 29 8.09 -8.59 4.16
CA SER A 29 8.08 -9.77 5.03
C SER A 29 9.47 -10.13 5.56
N GLU A 30 10.49 -10.12 4.71
CA GLU A 30 11.87 -10.40 5.10
C GLU A 30 12.45 -9.29 5.98
N LEU A 31 12.09 -8.03 5.70
CA LEU A 31 12.48 -6.89 6.53
C LEU A 31 11.84 -6.95 7.92
N VAL A 32 10.54 -7.27 8.01
CA VAL A 32 9.84 -7.45 9.30
C VAL A 32 10.41 -8.62 10.09
N GLU A 33 10.77 -9.72 9.42
CA GLU A 33 11.42 -10.84 10.09
C GLU A 33 12.83 -10.51 10.60
N ALA A 34 13.63 -9.78 9.82
CA ALA A 34 14.96 -9.34 10.24
C ALA A 34 14.87 -8.41 11.46
N LEU A 35 13.93 -7.47 11.45
CA LEU A 35 13.68 -6.57 12.59
C LEU A 35 13.16 -7.31 13.84
N ARG A 36 12.29 -8.32 13.67
CA ARG A 36 11.82 -9.20 14.75
C ARG A 36 12.91 -10.10 15.31
N ARG A 37 13.88 -10.51 14.50
CA ARG A 37 15.05 -11.28 14.96
C ARG A 37 16.04 -10.42 15.73
N ALA A 38 16.26 -9.19 15.30
CA ALA A 38 17.12 -8.23 15.98
C ALA A 38 16.52 -7.71 17.30
N SER A 39 15.19 -7.58 17.36
CA SER A 39 14.47 -7.21 18.57
C SER A 39 14.09 -8.47 19.34
N ASN A 40 14.87 -8.83 20.36
CA ASN A 40 14.77 -10.07 21.15
C ASN A 40 13.46 -10.22 21.99
N GLN A 41 12.30 -9.88 21.43
CA GLN A 41 10.97 -10.05 22.03
C GLN A 41 10.40 -11.42 21.63
N LYS A 42 10.81 -12.44 22.37
CA LYS A 42 9.97 -13.63 22.55
C LYS A 42 8.80 -13.26 23.46
N ASP A 43 7.70 -12.77 22.89
CA ASP A 43 6.42 -12.75 23.63
C ASP A 43 5.22 -12.98 22.69
N VAL A 44 4.75 -14.23 22.74
CA VAL A 44 3.36 -14.73 22.68
C VAL A 44 2.31 -13.76 22.15
N ILE A 45 1.73 -14.06 20.98
CA ILE A 45 0.38 -13.60 20.64
C ILE A 45 -0.59 -14.73 21.07
N PRO A 46 -1.42 -14.55 22.10
CA PRO A 46 -2.45 -15.53 22.45
C PRO A 46 -3.50 -15.58 21.33
N SER A 47 -3.91 -16.80 20.92
CA SER A 47 -4.84 -17.02 19.81
C SER A 47 -6.20 -16.32 19.96
N MET A 48 -6.54 -15.86 21.17
CA MET A 48 -7.75 -15.07 21.45
C MET A 48 -7.81 -13.73 20.71
N ARG A 49 -6.67 -13.14 20.31
CA ARG A 49 -6.68 -11.85 19.60
C ARG A 49 -7.13 -11.97 18.14
N LYS A 50 -6.97 -13.16 17.53
CA LYS A 50 -7.31 -13.38 16.11
C LYS A 50 -8.82 -13.35 15.85
N GLU A 51 -9.60 -13.86 16.80
CA GLU A 51 -11.07 -13.84 16.75
C GLU A 51 -11.64 -12.44 17.05
N GLN A 52 -11.02 -11.67 17.95
CA GLN A 52 -11.39 -10.28 18.20
C GLN A 52 -10.98 -9.32 17.07
N LEU A 53 -9.85 -9.58 16.39
CA LEU A 53 -9.45 -8.83 15.18
C LEU A 53 -10.45 -9.07 14.03
N MET A 54 -10.94 -10.30 13.85
CA MET A 54 -11.98 -10.62 12.86
C MET A 54 -13.35 -9.99 13.18
N GLN A 55 -13.67 -9.72 14.46
CA GLN A 55 -14.92 -9.04 14.83
C GLN A 55 -14.86 -7.52 14.59
N LEU A 56 -13.68 -6.91 14.54
CA LEU A 56 -13.50 -5.50 14.16
C LEU A 56 -13.62 -5.29 12.63
N GLU A 57 -13.35 -6.31 11.83
CA GLU A 57 -13.50 -6.27 10.36
C GLU A 57 -14.98 -6.13 9.91
N GLY A 58 -15.94 -6.38 10.80
CA GLY A 58 -17.38 -6.28 10.51
C GLY A 58 -18.04 -4.92 10.79
N GLN A 59 -17.33 -3.97 11.40
CA GLN A 59 -17.87 -2.64 11.78
C GLN A 59 -16.80 -1.53 11.70
N GLY A 60 -16.15 -1.40 10.54
CA GLY A 60 -15.08 -0.41 10.32
C GLY A 60 -15.48 0.75 9.42
N LYS A 61 -16.35 1.67 9.86
CA LYS A 61 -16.27 3.06 9.37
C LYS A 61 -15.12 3.77 10.11
N GLY A 62 -13.90 3.27 9.92
CA GLY A 62 -12.67 3.95 10.33
C GLY A 62 -12.50 5.26 9.55
N THR A 63 -11.53 6.08 9.95
CA THR A 63 -11.14 7.25 9.15
C THR A 63 -10.70 6.78 7.75
N PRO A 64 -11.12 7.47 6.68
CA PRO A 64 -10.76 7.08 5.31
C PRO A 64 -9.26 7.23 5.03
N ILE A 65 -8.57 8.01 5.87
CA ILE A 65 -7.13 8.24 5.83
C ILE A 65 -6.55 8.00 7.22
N ASP A 66 -5.40 7.37 7.25
CA ASP A 66 -4.51 7.34 8.39
C ASP A 66 -3.64 8.61 8.40
N TYR A 67 -3.92 9.51 9.34
CA TYR A 67 -3.23 10.77 9.46
C TYR A 67 -1.79 10.62 9.98
N GLU A 68 -1.47 9.55 10.70
CA GLU A 68 -0.09 9.30 11.15
C GLU A 68 0.82 9.01 9.94
N VAL A 69 0.28 8.35 8.91
CA VAL A 69 0.99 8.14 7.63
C VAL A 69 1.24 9.46 6.91
N LEU A 70 0.25 10.36 6.88
CA LEU A 70 0.42 11.68 6.27
C LEU A 70 1.44 12.55 7.02
N ASP A 71 1.41 12.52 8.36
CA ASP A 71 2.37 13.25 9.19
C ASP A 71 3.79 12.70 8.98
N LEU A 72 3.96 11.37 8.95
CA LEU A 72 5.25 10.76 8.64
C LEU A 72 5.73 11.10 7.23
N LEU A 73 4.82 11.14 6.25
CA LEU A 73 5.14 11.56 4.89
C LEU A 73 5.60 13.03 4.87
N GLN A 74 4.91 13.94 5.56
CA GLN A 74 5.34 15.34 5.70
C GLN A 74 6.75 15.42 6.30
N MET A 75 7.01 14.71 7.40
CA MET A 75 8.34 14.72 8.04
C MET A 75 9.44 14.19 7.11
N THR A 76 9.09 13.24 6.24
CA THR A 76 10.03 12.67 5.25
C THR A 76 10.31 13.65 4.11
N LEU A 77 9.32 14.44 3.71
CA LEU A 77 9.45 15.47 2.68
C LEU A 77 10.15 16.73 3.22
N GLY A 78 10.02 17.00 4.52
CA GLY A 78 10.53 18.19 5.19
C GLY A 78 9.39 18.97 5.85
N ASP A 79 9.54 19.33 7.12
CA ASP A 79 8.51 20.05 7.89
C ASP A 79 8.29 21.48 7.37
N ASP A 80 9.32 22.07 6.74
CA ASP A 80 9.29 23.43 6.19
C ASP A 80 8.72 23.51 4.76
N GLU A 81 8.32 22.38 4.16
CA GLU A 81 7.80 22.29 2.79
C GLU A 81 6.42 21.61 2.73
N PRO A 82 5.38 22.18 3.38
CA PRO A 82 4.01 21.64 3.36
C PRO A 82 3.39 21.60 1.95
N GLU A 83 3.90 22.42 1.01
CA GLU A 83 3.41 22.49 -0.36
C GLU A 83 3.66 21.18 -1.12
N ILE A 84 4.77 20.48 -0.85
CA ILE A 84 5.10 19.22 -1.54
C ILE A 84 4.07 18.14 -1.21
N LEU A 85 3.63 18.05 0.06
CA LEU A 85 2.57 17.12 0.44
C LEU A 85 1.25 17.48 -0.25
N CYS A 86 0.92 18.77 -0.33
CA CYS A 86 -0.26 19.25 -1.06
C CYS A 86 -0.19 18.86 -2.55
N GLU A 87 0.94 19.03 -3.22
CA GLU A 87 1.14 18.63 -4.62
C GLU A 87 0.96 17.13 -4.84
N LEU A 88 1.47 16.29 -3.93
CA LEU A 88 1.27 14.84 -3.98
C LEU A 88 -0.21 14.45 -3.81
N ILE A 89 -0.90 15.11 -2.88
CA ILE A 89 -2.33 14.91 -2.67
C ILE A 89 -3.11 15.31 -3.93
N GLU A 90 -2.82 16.49 -4.50
CA GLU A 90 -3.49 16.97 -5.71
C GLU A 90 -3.26 16.03 -6.89
N THR A 91 -2.02 15.60 -7.10
CA THR A 91 -1.67 14.62 -8.16
C THR A 91 -2.47 13.33 -7.98
N TYR A 92 -2.56 12.80 -6.76
CA TYR A 92 -3.33 11.59 -6.47
C TYR A 92 -4.83 11.77 -6.76
N LEU A 93 -5.42 12.91 -6.41
CA LEU A 93 -6.83 13.21 -6.65
C LEU A 93 -7.13 13.41 -8.15
N GLU A 94 -6.17 13.92 -8.92
CA GLU A 94 -6.28 14.06 -10.37
C GLU A 94 -6.14 12.72 -11.12
N ASP A 95 -5.20 11.86 -10.70
CA ASP A 95 -4.93 10.60 -11.37
C ASP A 95 -5.94 9.50 -11.06
N THR A 96 -6.46 9.45 -9.83
CA THR A 96 -7.30 8.33 -9.38
C THR A 96 -8.59 8.14 -10.21
N PRO A 97 -9.34 9.19 -10.62
CA PRO A 97 -10.49 9.04 -11.50
C PRO A 97 -10.14 8.37 -12.84
N ARG A 98 -8.96 8.65 -13.40
CA ARG A 98 -8.47 8.00 -14.62
C ARG A 98 -8.17 6.53 -14.37
N LEU A 99 -7.50 6.19 -13.26
CA LEU A 99 -7.21 4.80 -12.91
C LEU A 99 -8.50 3.99 -12.64
N LEU A 100 -9.51 4.59 -12.01
CA LEU A 100 -10.82 3.96 -11.82
C LEU A 100 -11.50 3.65 -13.18
N ALA A 101 -11.44 4.58 -14.13
CA ALA A 101 -11.94 4.34 -15.48
C ALA A 101 -11.19 3.20 -16.18
N GLU A 102 -9.86 3.15 -16.05
CA GLU A 102 -9.03 2.06 -16.58
C GLU A 102 -9.37 0.70 -15.95
N LEU A 103 -9.64 0.63 -14.63
CA LEU A 103 -10.11 -0.58 -13.97
C LEU A 103 -11.41 -1.07 -14.59
N ARG A 104 -12.41 -0.19 -14.77
CA ARG A 104 -13.67 -0.55 -15.43
C ARG A 104 -13.45 -1.04 -16.86
N GLN A 105 -12.59 -0.36 -17.61
CA GLN A 105 -12.28 -0.72 -18.99
C GLN A 105 -11.58 -2.09 -19.10
N SER A 106 -10.75 -2.44 -18.12
CA SER A 106 -10.07 -3.74 -18.09
C SER A 106 -11.05 -4.91 -17.99
N ILE A 107 -12.17 -4.74 -17.27
CA ILE A 107 -13.27 -5.71 -17.24
C ILE A 107 -13.94 -5.81 -18.61
N ALA A 108 -14.31 -4.66 -19.20
CA ALA A 108 -14.96 -4.62 -20.50
C ALA A 108 -14.12 -5.25 -21.62
N GLN A 109 -12.79 -5.19 -21.49
CA GLN A 109 -11.83 -5.77 -22.44
C GLN A 109 -11.37 -7.17 -22.06
N ASN A 110 -11.92 -7.76 -21.00
CA ASN A 110 -11.52 -9.06 -20.47
C ASN A 110 -9.99 -9.18 -20.23
N SER A 111 -9.37 -8.11 -19.74
CA SER A 111 -7.91 -8.00 -19.59
C SER A 111 -7.49 -8.01 -18.12
N ALA A 112 -7.23 -9.21 -17.60
CA ALA A 112 -6.74 -9.41 -16.24
C ALA A 112 -5.35 -8.80 -15.98
N ASP A 113 -4.45 -8.77 -16.97
CA ASP A 113 -3.14 -8.08 -16.84
C ASP A 113 -3.30 -6.57 -16.64
N ARG A 114 -4.19 -5.92 -17.42
CA ARG A 114 -4.48 -4.49 -17.24
C ARG A 114 -5.12 -4.23 -15.88
N LEU A 115 -6.12 -5.03 -15.49
CA LEU A 115 -6.73 -4.94 -14.16
C LEU A 115 -5.66 -4.99 -13.06
N THR A 116 -4.76 -5.97 -13.14
CA THR A 116 -3.70 -6.19 -12.15
C THR A 116 -2.77 -4.99 -12.04
N ARG A 117 -2.30 -4.47 -13.18
CA ARG A 117 -1.36 -3.33 -13.21
C ARG A 117 -2.02 -2.05 -12.68
N THR A 118 -3.23 -1.75 -13.12
CA THR A 118 -3.95 -0.55 -12.67
C THR A 118 -4.30 -0.66 -11.17
N ALA A 119 -4.72 -1.83 -10.70
CA ALA A 119 -4.98 -2.07 -9.27
C ALA A 119 -3.70 -1.95 -8.44
N HIS A 120 -2.57 -2.43 -8.93
CA HIS A 120 -1.27 -2.28 -8.28
C HIS A 120 -0.85 -0.81 -8.12
N SER A 121 -1.00 -0.01 -9.19
CA SER A 121 -0.71 1.42 -9.16
C SER A 121 -1.59 2.15 -8.14
N LEU A 122 -2.91 1.94 -8.21
CA LEU A 122 -3.84 2.59 -7.29
C LEU A 122 -3.62 2.14 -5.84
N LYS A 123 -3.33 0.86 -5.60
CA LYS A 123 -2.97 0.33 -4.27
C LYS A 123 -1.80 1.10 -3.67
N SER A 124 -0.74 1.27 -4.45
CA SER A 124 0.53 1.81 -3.99
C SER A 124 0.42 3.30 -3.68
N SER A 125 -0.21 4.07 -4.58
CA SER A 125 -0.45 5.50 -4.37
C SER A 125 -1.40 5.75 -3.18
N SER A 126 -2.40 4.89 -2.99
CA SER A 126 -3.31 4.96 -1.83
C SER A 126 -2.59 4.70 -0.51
N ALA A 127 -1.74 3.68 -0.45
CA ALA A 127 -0.98 3.36 0.75
C ALA A 127 -0.04 4.51 1.16
N GLN A 128 0.59 5.15 0.17
CA GLN A 128 1.49 6.28 0.39
C GLN A 128 0.80 7.47 1.09
N LEU A 129 -0.49 7.69 0.82
CA LEU A 129 -1.28 8.76 1.43
C LEU A 129 -2.15 8.30 2.61
N GLY A 130 -1.90 7.11 3.16
CA GLY A 130 -2.63 6.60 4.31
C GLY A 130 -4.05 6.11 4.00
N ALA A 131 -4.45 5.99 2.73
CA ALA A 131 -5.73 5.39 2.31
C ALA A 131 -5.67 3.85 2.38
N LEU A 132 -5.45 3.31 3.58
CA LEU A 132 -5.11 1.89 3.79
C LEU A 132 -6.26 0.94 3.45
N ASN A 133 -7.52 1.36 3.69
CA ASN A 133 -8.69 0.57 3.30
C ASN A 133 -8.80 0.48 1.77
N LEU A 134 -8.66 1.60 1.06
CA LEU A 134 -8.67 1.63 -0.40
C LEU A 134 -7.56 0.76 -0.98
N SER A 135 -6.36 0.87 -0.39
CA SER A 135 -5.20 0.03 -0.74
C SER A 135 -5.51 -1.47 -0.54
N THR A 136 -6.16 -1.83 0.56
CA THR A 136 -6.55 -3.22 0.84
C THR A 136 -7.53 -3.78 -0.18
N ILE A 137 -8.54 -3.00 -0.58
CA ILE A 137 -9.50 -3.42 -1.62
C ILE A 137 -8.79 -3.57 -2.97
N CYS A 138 -7.87 -2.65 -3.32
CA CYS A 138 -7.05 -2.76 -4.52
C CYS A 138 -6.14 -3.99 -4.50
N GLN A 139 -5.61 -4.38 -3.34
CA GLN A 139 -4.80 -5.60 -3.20
C GLN A 139 -5.62 -6.87 -3.47
N ASP A 140 -6.88 -6.95 -3.02
CA ASP A 140 -7.77 -8.07 -3.36
C ASP A 140 -8.00 -8.14 -4.87
N LEU A 141 -8.26 -6.97 -5.50
CA LEU A 141 -8.46 -6.87 -6.94
C LEU A 141 -7.21 -7.26 -7.75
N GLU A 142 -6.03 -6.80 -7.33
CA GLU A 142 -4.73 -7.17 -7.92
C GLU A 142 -4.50 -8.69 -7.82
N THR A 143 -4.83 -9.30 -6.68
CA THR A 143 -4.64 -10.74 -6.44
C THR A 143 -5.54 -11.57 -7.35
N ARG A 144 -6.81 -11.17 -7.52
CA ARG A 144 -7.76 -11.80 -8.46
C ARG A 144 -7.26 -11.72 -9.90
N GLY A 145 -6.81 -10.53 -10.31
CA GLY A 145 -6.26 -10.30 -11.64
C GLY A 145 -5.02 -11.16 -11.92
N ARG A 146 -4.12 -11.33 -10.94
CA ARG A 146 -2.96 -12.24 -11.05
C ARG A 146 -3.35 -13.71 -11.22
N GLY A 147 -4.49 -14.11 -10.64
CA GLY A 147 -5.10 -15.41 -10.86
C GLY A 147 -5.76 -15.59 -12.23
N GLY A 148 -5.74 -14.55 -13.09
CA GLY A 148 -6.37 -14.55 -14.40
C GLY A 148 -7.90 -14.45 -14.36
N SER A 149 -8.49 -14.22 -13.19
CA SER A 149 -9.94 -14.14 -13.01
C SER A 149 -10.40 -12.69 -12.85
N LEU A 150 -11.47 -12.35 -13.57
CA LEU A 150 -12.20 -11.09 -13.42
C LEU A 150 -13.50 -11.28 -12.62
N GLU A 151 -13.71 -12.47 -12.06
CA GLU A 151 -14.90 -12.78 -11.30
C GLU A 151 -14.97 -11.96 -10.00
N GLY A 152 -16.09 -11.28 -9.80
CA GLY A 152 -16.29 -10.34 -8.70
C GLY A 152 -15.49 -9.03 -8.81
N ALA A 153 -14.71 -8.83 -9.88
CA ALA A 153 -13.92 -7.61 -10.05
C ALA A 153 -14.80 -6.34 -10.10
N ALA A 154 -15.97 -6.43 -10.72
CA ALA A 154 -16.90 -5.29 -10.81
C ALA A 154 -17.41 -4.83 -9.44
N GLU A 155 -17.72 -5.77 -8.55
CA GLU A 155 -18.15 -5.47 -7.17
C GLU A 155 -17.02 -4.81 -6.39
N ARG A 156 -15.80 -5.31 -6.51
CA ARG A 156 -14.63 -4.71 -5.87
C ARG A 156 -14.34 -3.32 -6.41
N ILE A 157 -14.45 -3.08 -7.71
CA ILE A 157 -14.29 -1.74 -8.29
C ILE A 157 -15.34 -0.78 -7.72
N ALA A 158 -16.60 -1.18 -7.58
CA ALA A 158 -17.62 -0.35 -6.94
C ALA A 158 -17.26 -0.01 -5.49
N GLN A 159 -16.72 -0.96 -4.72
CA GLN A 159 -16.23 -0.71 -3.36
C GLN A 159 -15.04 0.26 -3.32
N ILE A 160 -14.11 0.16 -4.30
CA ILE A 160 -13.00 1.12 -4.43
C ILE A 160 -13.53 2.53 -4.71
N GLU A 161 -14.54 2.66 -5.57
CA GLU A 161 -15.13 3.96 -5.90
C GLU A 161 -15.83 4.60 -4.69
N GLU A 162 -16.60 3.82 -3.93
CA GLU A 162 -17.21 4.29 -2.69
C GLU A 162 -16.15 4.71 -1.66
N GLU A 163 -15.07 3.94 -1.52
CA GLU A 163 -13.97 4.29 -0.64
C GLU A 163 -13.24 5.55 -1.10
N TYR A 164 -13.00 5.66 -2.41
CA TYR A 164 -12.33 6.80 -3.00
C TYR A 164 -13.07 8.10 -2.72
N GLN A 165 -14.41 8.10 -2.76
CA GLN A 165 -15.19 9.29 -2.40
C GLN A 165 -14.95 9.75 -0.95
N ARG A 166 -14.73 8.83 -0.01
CA ARG A 166 -14.39 9.17 1.37
C ARG A 166 -12.95 9.70 1.49
N VAL A 167 -12.02 9.06 0.79
CA VAL A 167 -10.61 9.46 0.70
C VAL A 167 -10.46 10.85 0.09
N GLU A 168 -11.14 11.12 -1.02
CA GLU A 168 -11.13 12.38 -1.75
C GLU A 168 -11.57 13.54 -0.85
N GLN A 169 -12.65 13.36 -0.10
CA GLN A 169 -13.14 14.38 0.85
C GLN A 169 -12.13 14.67 1.96
N ALA A 170 -11.51 13.63 2.52
CA ALA A 170 -10.54 13.77 3.60
C ALA A 170 -9.25 14.44 3.13
N LEU A 171 -8.69 13.99 2.01
CA LEU A 171 -7.47 14.55 1.44
C LEU A 171 -7.66 15.98 0.93
N SER A 172 -8.81 16.28 0.31
CA SER A 172 -9.15 17.64 -0.11
C SER A 172 -9.22 18.61 1.07
N LYS A 173 -9.64 18.14 2.24
CA LYS A 173 -9.64 18.94 3.47
C LYS A 173 -8.21 19.21 3.94
N VAL A 174 -7.35 18.19 3.97
CA VAL A 174 -5.93 18.33 4.35
C VAL A 174 -5.21 19.33 3.45
N ALA A 175 -5.37 19.21 2.14
CA ALA A 175 -4.74 20.12 1.17
C ALA A 175 -5.20 21.58 1.31
N ARG A 176 -6.42 21.82 1.80
CA ARG A 176 -6.93 23.17 2.08
C ARG A 176 -6.42 23.74 3.41
N GLU A 177 -6.18 22.90 4.40
CA GLU A 177 -5.72 23.32 5.74
C GLU A 177 -4.21 23.59 5.78
N LYS A 178 -3.44 22.97 4.90
CA LYS A 178 -1.97 23.12 4.80
C LYS A 178 -1.49 24.15 3.75
N ARG A 179 -2.42 24.76 3.00
CA ARG A 179 -2.16 25.90 2.10
C ARG A 179 -2.26 27.22 2.86
#